data_AF-A0A1C5CMK7-F1
#
_entry.id   AF-A0A1C5CMK7-F1
#
_cell.length_a   1.000
_cell.length_b   1.000
_cell.length_c   1.000
_cell.angle_alpha   90.00
_cell.angle_beta   90.00
_cell.angle_gamma   90.00
#
_symmetry.space_group_name_H-M   'P 1'
#
loop_
_entity.id
_entity.type
_entity.pdbx_description
1 polymer ?
#
loop_
_entity_poly.entity_id
_entity_poly.type
_entity_poly.pdbx_seq_one_letter_code
_entity_poly.pdbx_strand_id
1 'polypeptide(L)'
;GLPQGSYGDYAEGDFTKKSGRKTWAKRSLFIVLGLAVIGGGLYGGYRWTQTQYYVGSNGDHVAIYQGISQDLAWIKLNKVHEDHREIELKYLPPDQRGRVEDTITVSGLGQARDKTKDLATLAGACKKADAQDKAEDSQKDLTGGDKGKGDGASGGSASSSADPSHSSSGQPGNEKTESQLGARAAKATNKPTPTTSPTPKPGPTLSEEEKKLVPQCSSTQ
;
A
#
# COMPACT_ATOMS: atom_id res chain seq x y z
N GLY A 1 -31.43 -78.82 75.70
CA GLY A 1 -31.69 -77.37 75.51
C GLY A 1 -30.93 -76.91 74.30
N LEU A 2 -31.45 -75.92 73.57
CA LEU A 2 -30.91 -75.45 72.29
C LEU A 2 -29.51 -74.82 72.40
N PRO A 3 -28.65 -74.91 71.37
CA PRO A 3 -27.47 -74.06 71.26
C PRO A 3 -27.89 -72.61 71.00
N GLN A 4 -27.20 -71.65 71.61
CA GLN A 4 -27.36 -70.22 71.29
C GLN A 4 -26.82 -69.96 69.87
N GLY A 5 -27.74 -69.74 68.93
CA GLY A 5 -27.37 -69.25 67.60
C GLY A 5 -26.81 -67.85 67.71
N SER A 6 -25.54 -67.69 67.35
CA SER A 6 -24.99 -66.37 67.00
C SER A 6 -25.72 -65.89 65.74
N TYR A 7 -26.72 -65.03 65.91
CA TYR A 7 -27.34 -64.34 64.78
C TYR A 7 -26.28 -63.42 64.20
N GLY A 8 -25.98 -63.63 62.93
CA GLY A 8 -24.88 -62.96 62.26
C GLY A 8 -25.00 -61.45 62.32
N ASP A 9 -23.84 -60.81 62.34
CA ASP A 9 -23.64 -59.45 61.85
C ASP A 9 -24.13 -59.43 60.38
N TYR A 10 -25.42 -59.15 60.19
CA TYR A 10 -25.99 -59.01 58.85
C TYR A 10 -25.47 -57.69 58.30
N ALA A 11 -24.35 -57.80 57.60
CA ALA A 11 -23.65 -56.73 56.92
C ALA A 11 -24.60 -55.59 56.54
N GLU A 12 -24.56 -54.51 57.32
CA GLU A 12 -25.30 -53.29 57.06
C GLU A 12 -24.80 -52.82 55.69
N GLY A 13 -25.61 -53.07 54.66
CA GLY A 13 -25.12 -53.10 53.29
C GLY A 13 -24.56 -51.73 52.93
N ASP A 14 -23.22 -51.65 52.83
CA ASP A 14 -22.50 -50.43 52.50
C ASP A 14 -22.73 -50.10 51.02
N PHE A 15 -23.95 -49.66 50.72
CA PHE A 15 -24.41 -49.18 49.43
C PHE A 15 -23.91 -47.76 49.20
N THR A 16 -22.64 -47.47 49.51
CA THR A 16 -21.89 -46.33 48.99
C THR A 16 -21.65 -46.52 47.48
N LYS A 17 -22.75 -46.42 46.74
CA LYS A 17 -22.93 -46.73 45.32
C LYS A 17 -21.99 -45.92 44.42
N LYS A 18 -20.78 -46.45 44.26
CA LYS A 18 -19.71 -46.11 43.30
C LYS A 18 -19.77 -44.66 42.78
N SER A 19 -19.28 -43.72 43.59
CA SER A 19 -19.32 -42.27 43.33
C SER A 19 -18.56 -41.79 42.07
N GLY A 20 -17.82 -42.67 41.38
CA GLY A 20 -17.00 -42.37 40.20
C GLY A 20 -17.75 -41.76 39.00
N ARG A 21 -19.08 -41.90 38.91
CA ARG A 21 -19.87 -41.21 37.86
C ARG A 21 -19.98 -39.70 38.10
N LYS A 22 -19.92 -39.25 39.36
CA LYS A 22 -20.02 -37.82 39.73
C LYS A 22 -18.71 -37.06 39.52
N THR A 23 -17.57 -37.74 39.64
CA THR A 23 -16.24 -37.16 39.33
C THR A 23 -16.02 -37.02 37.82
N TRP A 24 -16.42 -38.02 37.02
CA TRP A 24 -16.38 -37.91 35.56
C TRP A 24 -17.30 -36.79 35.04
N ALA A 25 -18.54 -36.70 35.54
CA ALA A 25 -19.45 -35.60 35.18
C ALA A 25 -18.89 -34.21 35.52
N LYS A 26 -18.27 -34.03 36.69
CA LYS A 26 -17.56 -32.78 37.06
C LYS A 26 -16.42 -32.47 36.08
N ARG A 27 -15.61 -33.47 35.73
CA ARG A 27 -14.48 -33.29 34.80
C ARG A 27 -14.96 -32.88 33.40
N SER A 28 -16.02 -33.52 32.89
CA SER A 28 -16.67 -33.14 31.63
C SER A 28 -17.25 -31.72 31.69
N LEU A 29 -17.86 -31.30 32.80
CA LEU A 29 -18.37 -29.94 32.97
C LEU A 29 -17.25 -28.89 32.87
N PHE A 30 -16.11 -29.10 33.53
CA PHE A 30 -14.96 -28.18 33.42
C PHE A 30 -14.35 -28.15 32.02
N ILE A 31 -14.30 -29.29 31.32
CA ILE A 31 -13.85 -29.33 29.92
C ILE A 31 -14.80 -28.53 29.02
N VAL A 32 -16.11 -28.75 29.14
CA VAL A 32 -17.12 -28.00 28.36
C VAL A 32 -17.08 -26.52 28.68
N LEU A 33 -16.91 -26.12 29.95
CA LEU A 33 -16.77 -24.73 30.34
C LEU A 33 -15.50 -24.09 29.76
N GLY A 34 -14.36 -24.79 29.81
CA GLY A 34 -13.12 -24.32 29.19
C GLY A 34 -13.26 -24.14 27.66
N LEU A 35 -13.86 -25.11 26.98
CA LEU A 35 -14.16 -25.02 25.55
C LEU A 35 -15.15 -23.88 25.23
N ALA A 36 -16.14 -23.62 26.08
CA ALA A 36 -17.07 -22.51 25.91
C ALA A 36 -16.39 -21.14 26.07
N VAL A 37 -15.47 -20.98 27.04
CA VAL A 37 -14.68 -19.75 27.19
C VAL A 37 -13.75 -19.54 25.99
N ILE A 38 -13.05 -20.59 25.54
CA ILE A 38 -12.18 -20.53 24.37
C ILE A 38 -12.99 -20.18 23.11
N GLY A 39 -14.05 -20.94 22.82
CA GLY A 39 -14.92 -20.71 21.65
C GLY A 39 -15.59 -19.34 21.67
N GLY A 40 -16.05 -18.88 22.84
CA GLY A 40 -16.59 -17.54 23.03
C GLY A 40 -15.57 -16.43 22.79
N GLY A 41 -14.34 -16.59 23.28
CA GLY A 41 -13.23 -15.66 23.04
C GLY A 41 -12.83 -15.58 21.57
N LEU A 42 -12.66 -16.74 20.90
CA LEU A 42 -12.38 -16.82 19.46
C LEU A 42 -13.49 -16.18 18.62
N TYR A 43 -14.76 -16.50 18.92
CA TYR A 43 -15.90 -15.92 18.20
C TYR A 43 -16.05 -14.41 18.44
N GLY A 44 -15.89 -13.95 19.69
CA GLY A 44 -15.92 -12.54 20.04
C GLY A 44 -14.80 -11.74 19.35
N GLY A 45 -13.56 -12.25 19.40
CA GLY A 45 -12.42 -11.66 18.71
C GLY A 45 -12.61 -11.61 17.19
N TYR A 46 -13.05 -12.72 16.57
CA TYR A 46 -13.34 -12.76 15.14
C TYR A 46 -14.46 -11.78 14.76
N ARG A 47 -15.55 -11.71 15.53
CA ARG A 47 -16.63 -10.75 15.26
C ARG A 47 -16.19 -9.30 15.42
N TRP A 48 -15.29 -9.00 16.34
CA TRP A 48 -14.72 -7.66 16.50
C TRP A 48 -13.80 -7.28 15.33
N THR A 49 -12.94 -8.19 14.84
CA THR A 49 -12.10 -7.86 13.68
C THR A 49 -12.94 -7.59 12.43
N GLN A 50 -14.09 -8.25 12.27
CA GLN A 50 -15.02 -8.02 11.15
C GLN A 50 -15.77 -6.67 11.20
N THR A 51 -15.79 -5.96 12.34
CA THR A 51 -16.41 -4.63 12.45
C THR A 51 -15.45 -3.48 12.18
N GLN A 52 -14.14 -3.73 12.11
CA GLN A 52 -13.12 -2.71 11.88
C GLN A 52 -12.95 -2.38 10.39
N TYR A 53 -12.62 -1.12 10.11
CA TYR A 53 -12.27 -0.61 8.78
C TYR A 53 -11.01 0.23 8.88
N TYR A 54 -10.27 0.34 7.78
CA TYR A 54 -9.12 1.24 7.71
C TYR A 54 -8.87 1.74 6.29
N VAL A 55 -8.19 2.88 6.19
CA VAL A 55 -7.68 3.42 4.93
C VAL A 55 -6.18 3.13 4.87
N GLY A 56 -5.72 2.52 3.78
CA GLY A 56 -4.32 2.11 3.60
C GLY A 56 -3.85 2.26 2.16
N SER A 57 -2.55 2.08 1.93
CA SER A 57 -1.98 2.05 0.58
C SER A 57 -2.17 0.69 -0.10
N ASN A 58 -2.42 0.70 -1.41
CA ASN A 58 -2.53 -0.48 -2.26
C ASN A 58 -1.58 -0.33 -3.47
N GLY A 59 -0.27 -0.46 -3.23
CA GLY A 59 0.75 -0.02 -4.17
C GLY A 59 0.79 1.51 -4.21
N ASP A 60 0.57 2.10 -5.38
CA ASP A 60 0.75 3.54 -5.62
C ASP A 60 -0.49 4.39 -5.31
N HIS A 61 -1.61 3.79 -4.89
CA HIS A 61 -2.89 4.48 -4.65
C HIS A 61 -3.58 4.05 -3.34
N VAL A 62 -4.58 4.81 -2.92
CA VAL A 62 -5.30 4.60 -1.65
C VAL A 62 -6.39 3.53 -1.80
N ALA A 63 -6.62 2.70 -0.78
CA ALA A 63 -7.74 1.78 -0.71
C ALA A 63 -8.36 1.73 0.71
N ILE A 64 -9.66 1.45 0.76
CA ILE A 64 -10.39 1.15 1.99
C ILE A 64 -10.40 -0.35 2.17
N TYR A 65 -9.96 -0.81 3.34
CA TYR A 65 -9.95 -2.20 3.74
C TYR A 65 -10.95 -2.44 4.88
N GLN A 66 -11.55 -3.63 4.88
CA GLN A 66 -12.32 -4.15 6.00
C GLN A 66 -11.48 -5.19 6.74
N GLY A 67 -11.45 -5.14 8.08
CA GLY A 67 -10.64 -6.00 8.94
C GLY A 67 -9.55 -5.25 9.70
N ILE A 68 -8.46 -5.94 9.99
CA ILE A 68 -7.26 -5.38 10.64
C ILE A 68 -6.04 -5.49 9.71
N SER A 69 -5.11 -4.54 9.79
CA SER A 69 -3.89 -4.49 8.97
C SER A 69 -2.80 -5.48 9.38
N GLN A 70 -3.02 -6.30 10.43
CA GLN A 70 -2.05 -7.28 10.89
C GLN A 70 -2.05 -8.55 10.02
N ASP A 71 -0.88 -8.92 9.54
CA ASP A 71 -0.62 -10.17 8.83
C ASP A 71 -0.26 -11.28 9.82
N LEU A 72 -1.11 -12.31 9.93
CA LEU A 72 -0.82 -13.47 10.80
C LEU A 72 -0.17 -14.58 9.96
N ALA A 73 1.15 -14.48 9.80
CA ALA A 73 2.04 -15.43 9.12
C ALA A 73 1.67 -15.74 7.65
N TRP A 74 0.61 -16.52 7.43
CA TRP A 74 0.12 -16.94 6.12
C TRP A 74 -1.31 -16.47 5.81
N ILE A 75 -2.03 -15.85 6.76
CA ILE A 75 -3.38 -15.30 6.55
C ILE A 75 -3.40 -13.76 6.63
N LYS A 76 -4.01 -13.16 5.60
CA LYS A 76 -4.48 -11.76 5.61
C LYS A 76 -5.81 -11.70 6.36
N LEU A 77 -5.89 -10.95 7.46
CA LEU A 77 -7.12 -10.73 8.24
C LEU A 77 -7.94 -9.52 7.73
N ASN A 78 -7.62 -9.05 6.54
CA ASN A 78 -8.27 -7.95 5.84
C ASN A 78 -8.75 -8.38 4.44
N LYS A 79 -9.66 -7.57 3.89
CA LYS A 79 -10.06 -7.57 2.47
C LYS A 79 -10.13 -6.13 1.99
N VAL A 80 -9.71 -5.89 0.75
CA VAL A 80 -10.02 -4.63 0.05
C VAL A 80 -11.54 -4.54 -0.07
N HIS A 81 -12.11 -3.42 0.35
CA HIS A 81 -13.53 -3.11 0.27
C HIS A 81 -13.80 -2.13 -0.89
N GLU A 82 -13.02 -1.05 -0.99
CA GLU A 82 -13.07 -0.04 -2.07
C GLU A 82 -11.63 0.34 -2.48
N ASP A 83 -11.37 0.48 -3.78
CA ASP A 83 -10.04 0.71 -4.38
C ASP A 83 -10.04 2.07 -5.11
N HIS A 84 -9.29 3.06 -4.62
CA HIS A 84 -9.36 4.46 -5.06
C HIS A 84 -8.12 4.86 -5.86
N ARG A 85 -8.05 4.35 -7.10
CA ARG A 85 -6.92 4.57 -8.05
C ARG A 85 -6.76 6.02 -8.49
N GLU A 86 -7.81 6.81 -8.38
CA GLU A 86 -7.80 8.24 -8.62
C GLU A 86 -6.98 9.02 -7.58
N ILE A 87 -6.68 8.42 -6.42
CA ILE A 87 -5.91 9.00 -5.32
C ILE A 87 -4.51 8.36 -5.28
N GLU A 88 -3.59 8.86 -6.12
CA GLU A 88 -2.19 8.39 -6.16
C GLU A 88 -1.37 8.95 -4.97
N LEU A 89 -0.67 8.10 -4.23
CA LEU A 89 0.08 8.43 -3.00
C LEU A 89 1.13 9.53 -3.20
N LYS A 90 1.78 9.59 -4.38
CA LYS A 90 2.76 10.65 -4.71
C LYS A 90 2.18 12.07 -4.67
N TYR A 91 0.86 12.24 -4.81
CA TYR A 91 0.19 13.54 -4.72
C TYR A 91 -0.34 13.83 -3.30
N LEU A 92 -0.26 12.88 -2.36
CA LEU A 92 -0.50 13.18 -0.94
C LEU A 92 0.74 13.90 -0.36
N PRO A 93 0.54 14.89 0.53
CA PRO A 93 1.57 15.40 1.43
C PRO A 93 2.32 14.28 2.16
N PRO A 94 3.63 14.43 2.45
CA PRO A 94 4.44 13.37 3.05
C PRO A 94 3.89 12.86 4.40
N ASP A 95 3.33 13.73 5.23
CA ASP A 95 2.76 13.37 6.53
C ASP A 95 1.50 12.48 6.40
N GLN A 96 0.63 12.80 5.44
CA GLN A 96 -0.58 12.02 5.16
C GLN A 96 -0.24 10.71 4.42
N ARG A 97 0.75 10.74 3.53
CA ARG A 97 1.24 9.55 2.84
C ARG A 97 1.76 8.52 3.85
N GLY A 98 2.64 8.92 4.76
CA GLY A 98 3.15 8.05 5.82
C GLY A 98 2.03 7.50 6.70
N ARG A 99 1.02 8.30 7.06
CA ARG A 99 -0.17 7.82 7.81
C ARG A 99 -1.00 6.78 7.06
N VAL A 100 -1.12 6.90 5.74
CA VAL A 100 -1.83 5.92 4.89
C VAL A 100 -1.01 4.64 4.72
N GLU A 101 0.31 4.75 4.57
CA GLU A 101 1.23 3.61 4.56
C GLU A 101 1.22 2.86 5.92
N ASP A 102 1.26 3.59 7.04
CA ASP A 102 1.12 3.08 8.41
C ASP A 102 -0.30 2.56 8.77
N THR A 103 -1.26 2.72 7.84
CA THR A 103 -2.70 2.42 8.02
C THR A 103 -3.46 3.33 8.97
N ILE A 104 -4.47 4.04 8.44
CA ILE A 104 -5.42 4.85 9.22
C ILE A 104 -6.64 4.01 9.63
N THR A 105 -6.64 3.48 10.85
CA THR A 105 -7.78 2.73 11.41
C THR A 105 -8.96 3.65 11.74
N VAL A 106 -10.19 3.23 11.41
CA VAL A 106 -11.42 4.00 11.66
C VAL A 106 -12.56 3.10 12.16
N SER A 107 -13.56 3.71 12.81
CA SER A 107 -14.65 2.97 13.49
C SER A 107 -15.75 2.45 12.55
N GLY A 108 -15.64 2.65 11.24
CA GLY A 108 -16.64 2.20 10.27
C GLY A 108 -16.46 2.76 8.86
N LEU A 109 -17.14 2.15 7.89
CA LEU A 109 -17.06 2.48 6.46
C LEU A 109 -17.37 3.95 6.14
N GLY A 110 -18.31 4.59 6.85
CA GLY A 110 -18.62 6.02 6.69
C GLY A 110 -17.39 6.89 6.93
N GLN A 111 -16.74 6.72 8.09
CA GLN A 111 -15.49 7.44 8.41
C GLN A 111 -14.36 7.10 7.44
N ALA A 112 -14.26 5.86 6.96
CA ALA A 112 -13.26 5.47 5.96
C ALA A 112 -13.44 6.25 4.65
N ARG A 113 -14.69 6.32 4.14
CA ARG A 113 -15.04 7.09 2.95
C ARG A 113 -14.82 8.59 3.15
N ASP A 114 -15.17 9.13 4.30
CA ASP A 114 -14.98 10.56 4.60
C ASP A 114 -13.48 10.92 4.66
N LYS A 115 -12.67 10.12 5.35
CA LYS A 115 -11.20 10.26 5.33
C LYS A 115 -10.62 10.13 3.92
N THR A 116 -11.18 9.24 3.10
CA THR A 116 -10.73 9.06 1.72
C THR A 116 -11.10 10.26 0.84
N LYS A 117 -12.24 10.93 1.07
CA LYS A 117 -12.59 12.21 0.40
C LYS A 117 -11.68 13.35 0.82
N ASP A 118 -11.30 13.44 2.10
CA ASP A 118 -10.33 14.42 2.60
C ASP A 118 -9.01 14.27 1.82
N LEU A 119 -8.49 13.03 1.73
CA LEU A 119 -7.27 12.69 1.00
C LEU A 119 -7.40 12.93 -0.51
N ALA A 120 -8.55 12.62 -1.12
CA ALA A 120 -8.81 12.87 -2.55
C ALA A 120 -8.75 14.38 -2.88
N THR A 121 -9.32 15.21 -2.01
CA THR A 121 -9.35 16.67 -2.17
C THR A 121 -7.94 17.24 -2.09
N LEU A 122 -7.17 16.79 -1.09
CA LEU A 122 -5.77 17.15 -0.88
C LEU A 122 -4.88 16.72 -2.06
N ALA A 123 -5.00 15.46 -2.49
CA ALA A 123 -4.30 14.93 -3.65
C ALA A 123 -4.64 15.68 -4.94
N GLY A 124 -5.91 16.04 -5.13
CA GLY A 124 -6.38 16.83 -6.28
C GLY A 124 -5.76 18.22 -6.34
N ALA A 125 -5.62 18.90 -5.20
CA ALA A 125 -4.94 20.20 -5.12
C ALA A 125 -3.43 20.07 -5.42
N CYS A 126 -2.75 19.12 -4.78
CA CYS A 126 -1.31 18.92 -4.98
C CYS A 126 -0.96 18.44 -6.40
N LYS A 127 -1.81 17.61 -7.03
CA LYS A 127 -1.66 17.18 -8.43
C LYS A 127 -1.76 18.34 -9.42
N LYS A 128 -2.56 19.38 -9.12
CA LYS A 128 -2.62 20.60 -9.92
C LYS A 128 -1.38 21.48 -9.74
N ALA A 129 -0.82 21.56 -8.53
CA ALA A 129 0.43 22.30 -8.27
C ALA A 129 1.62 21.68 -9.02
N ASP A 130 1.85 20.37 -8.88
CA ASP A 130 2.90 19.62 -9.60
C ASP A 130 2.77 19.76 -11.14
N ALA A 131 1.55 19.84 -11.67
CA ALA A 131 1.30 20.09 -13.08
C ALA A 131 1.62 21.53 -13.53
N GLN A 132 1.48 22.54 -12.64
CA GLN A 132 1.89 23.92 -12.92
C GLN A 132 3.41 24.04 -12.91
N ASP A 133 4.08 23.49 -11.88
CA ASP A 133 5.55 23.53 -11.76
C ASP A 133 6.24 22.92 -12.98
N LYS A 134 5.79 21.73 -13.43
CA LYS A 134 6.31 21.10 -14.67
C LYS A 134 6.08 21.93 -15.93
N ALA A 135 4.96 22.66 -16.02
CA ALA A 135 4.64 23.49 -17.16
C ALA A 135 5.49 24.79 -17.19
N GLU A 136 5.89 25.31 -16.04
CA GLU A 136 6.89 26.37 -15.95
C GLU A 136 8.29 25.88 -16.29
N ASP A 137 8.70 24.73 -15.76
CA ASP A 137 10.03 24.17 -15.98
C ASP A 137 10.26 23.84 -17.46
N SER A 138 9.24 23.29 -18.12
CA SER A 138 9.22 23.09 -19.58
C SER A 138 9.34 24.40 -20.39
N GLN A 139 8.92 25.55 -19.83
CA GLN A 139 9.11 26.86 -20.48
C GLN A 139 10.49 27.46 -20.17
N LYS A 140 11.06 27.16 -18.99
CA LYS A 140 12.43 27.56 -18.61
C LYS A 140 13.46 26.84 -19.47
N ASP A 141 13.28 25.55 -19.76
CA ASP A 141 14.15 24.79 -20.67
C ASP A 141 14.17 25.40 -22.10
N LEU A 142 12.98 25.75 -22.63
CA LEU A 142 12.83 26.38 -23.95
C LEU A 142 13.35 27.84 -24.04
N THR A 143 13.61 28.50 -22.90
CA THR A 143 14.07 29.91 -22.86
C THR A 143 15.47 30.09 -22.27
N GLY A 144 15.99 29.09 -21.56
CA GLY A 144 17.32 29.08 -20.93
C GLY A 144 18.45 28.61 -21.84
N GLY A 145 18.15 28.13 -23.05
CA GLY A 145 19.13 27.58 -24.00
C GLY A 145 20.20 28.54 -24.53
N ASP A 146 20.09 29.85 -24.27
CA ASP A 146 21.09 30.86 -24.66
C ASP A 146 21.68 31.58 -23.43
N LYS A 147 22.53 30.87 -22.68
CA LYS A 147 23.50 31.54 -21.80
C LYS A 147 24.80 30.76 -21.57
N GLY A 148 25.69 30.88 -22.56
CA GLY A 148 27.10 31.10 -22.28
C GLY A 148 27.94 29.86 -21.95
N LYS A 149 28.67 29.40 -22.97
CA LYS A 149 30.05 28.90 -22.81
C LYS A 149 30.84 29.92 -21.97
N GLY A 150 31.32 29.50 -20.79
CA GLY A 150 32.11 30.34 -19.89
C GLY A 150 33.13 29.50 -19.13
N ASP A 151 34.37 29.47 -19.62
CA ASP A 151 35.46 28.70 -19.04
C ASP A 151 35.91 29.28 -17.68
N GLY A 152 36.17 28.42 -16.69
CA GLY A 152 36.59 28.81 -15.34
C GLY A 152 37.16 27.61 -14.57
N ALA A 153 38.50 27.52 -14.51
CA ALA A 153 39.21 26.36 -14.00
C ALA A 153 39.63 26.47 -12.52
N SER A 154 40.14 25.35 -11.99
CA SER A 154 40.83 25.14 -10.70
C SER A 154 39.92 24.78 -9.51
N GLY A 155 40.28 23.84 -8.64
CA GLY A 155 41.52 23.05 -8.53
C GLY A 155 41.26 21.58 -8.21
N GLY A 156 42.16 20.70 -8.63
CA GLY A 156 42.03 19.24 -8.44
C GLY A 156 42.95 18.69 -7.35
N SER A 157 42.97 17.36 -7.23
CA SER A 157 44.09 16.62 -6.66
C SER A 157 44.24 15.29 -7.40
N ALA A 158 45.48 14.86 -7.62
CA ALA A 158 45.80 13.79 -8.55
C ALA A 158 46.52 12.60 -7.88
N SER A 159 46.27 11.41 -8.38
CA SER A 159 47.20 10.27 -8.47
C SER A 159 46.68 9.35 -9.58
N SER A 160 47.40 9.15 -10.70
CA SER A 160 48.62 8.31 -10.83
C SER A 160 48.26 6.82 -10.67
N SER A 161 48.47 5.91 -11.64
CA SER A 161 49.37 5.93 -12.81
C SER A 161 48.95 5.00 -13.97
N ALA A 162 49.36 5.38 -15.19
CA ALA A 162 49.82 4.58 -16.35
C ALA A 162 49.25 3.17 -16.70
N ASP A 163 48.67 3.07 -17.91
CA ASP A 163 49.06 2.25 -19.09
C ASP A 163 49.85 0.91 -18.97
N PRO A 164 49.83 0.00 -20.00
CA PRO A 164 49.24 0.15 -21.34
C PRO A 164 48.39 -1.02 -21.90
N SER A 165 47.67 -0.70 -22.98
CA SER A 165 47.36 -1.50 -24.19
C SER A 165 47.59 -3.02 -24.24
N HIS A 166 46.59 -3.77 -24.72
CA HIS A 166 46.78 -4.75 -25.82
C HIS A 166 45.45 -5.09 -26.52
N SER A 167 45.47 -5.13 -27.86
CA SER A 167 44.33 -5.46 -28.73
C SER A 167 44.29 -6.96 -29.06
N SER A 168 43.10 -7.53 -29.34
CA SER A 168 42.74 -8.14 -30.65
C SER A 168 41.55 -9.13 -30.65
N SER A 169 40.83 -9.13 -31.80
CA SER A 169 40.11 -10.25 -32.45
C SER A 169 38.93 -10.98 -31.79
N GLY A 170 37.80 -11.09 -32.52
CA GLY A 170 36.71 -12.05 -32.22
C GLY A 170 35.32 -11.73 -32.83
N GLN A 171 35.13 -11.95 -34.13
CA GLN A 171 33.81 -12.02 -34.82
C GLN A 171 33.55 -13.50 -35.24
N PRO A 172 32.42 -13.93 -35.87
CA PRO A 172 31.05 -13.41 -35.96
C PRO A 172 29.95 -14.48 -35.68
N GLY A 173 28.67 -14.15 -35.88
CA GLY A 173 27.56 -15.10 -36.14
C GLY A 173 26.19 -14.49 -35.75
N ASN A 174 25.27 -14.03 -36.61
CA ASN A 174 24.73 -14.37 -37.95
C ASN A 174 23.36 -15.09 -37.89
N GLU A 175 22.54 -14.86 -38.93
CA GLU A 175 21.19 -15.44 -39.23
C GLU A 175 20.00 -14.81 -38.47
N LYS A 176 18.78 -14.62 -39.03
CA LYS A 176 18.17 -14.67 -40.40
C LYS A 176 16.78 -13.95 -40.30
N THR A 177 16.09 -13.41 -41.32
CA THR A 177 16.42 -12.94 -42.69
C THR A 177 15.34 -11.96 -43.22
N GLU A 178 15.38 -11.63 -44.51
CA GLU A 178 14.41 -11.01 -45.46
C GLU A 178 12.91 -10.85 -45.06
N SER A 179 12.18 -9.83 -45.56
CA SER A 179 12.07 -9.50 -47.00
C SER A 179 11.58 -8.08 -47.34
N GLN A 180 11.94 -7.60 -48.54
CA GLN A 180 11.48 -6.35 -49.16
C GLN A 180 10.27 -6.57 -50.10
N LEU A 181 9.47 -5.54 -50.39
CA LEU A 181 9.54 -4.79 -51.67
C LEU A 181 8.36 -3.83 -51.93
N GLY A 182 8.70 -2.61 -52.38
CA GLY A 182 7.92 -1.77 -53.30
C GLY A 182 6.86 -0.81 -52.72
N ALA A 183 6.50 0.29 -53.39
CA ALA A 183 7.20 1.08 -54.42
C ALA A 183 6.45 2.42 -54.67
N ARG A 184 7.17 3.46 -55.13
CA ARG A 184 6.67 4.73 -55.73
C ARG A 184 5.88 5.68 -54.79
N ALA A 185 6.36 6.90 -54.48
CA ALA A 185 6.70 8.05 -55.33
C ALA A 185 5.48 8.89 -55.78
N ALA A 186 5.26 10.03 -55.10
CA ALA A 186 4.55 11.20 -55.60
C ALA A 186 5.30 12.47 -55.15
N LYS A 187 5.43 13.44 -56.06
CA LYS A 187 6.28 14.64 -55.93
C LYS A 187 5.40 15.88 -56.02
N ALA A 188 5.41 16.75 -55.02
CA ALA A 188 4.83 18.09 -55.10
C ALA A 188 5.62 19.08 -54.23
N THR A 189 5.78 20.30 -54.74
CA THR A 189 6.70 21.33 -54.23
C THR A 189 5.91 22.42 -53.51
N ASN A 190 6.44 23.00 -52.41
CA ASN A 190 6.71 24.45 -52.27
C ASN A 190 6.87 24.96 -50.82
N LYS A 191 8.02 25.61 -50.60
CA LYS A 191 8.24 26.93 -49.96
C LYS A 191 7.96 27.10 -48.43
N PRO A 192 8.95 27.58 -47.65
CA PRO A 192 8.76 27.97 -46.25
C PRO A 192 8.27 29.42 -46.09
N THR A 193 7.46 29.66 -45.06
CA THR A 193 7.05 30.99 -44.54
C THR A 193 6.76 30.86 -43.03
N PRO A 194 7.07 31.85 -42.16
CA PRO A 194 7.27 31.59 -40.73
C PRO A 194 6.11 32.05 -39.81
N THR A 195 6.28 31.75 -38.51
CA THR A 195 5.68 32.42 -37.34
C THR A 195 4.17 32.27 -37.10
N THR A 196 3.84 31.44 -36.11
CA THR A 196 2.87 31.79 -35.06
C THR A 196 3.37 31.28 -33.71
N SER A 197 3.45 32.18 -32.72
CA SER A 197 3.92 31.88 -31.37
C SER A 197 2.98 30.93 -30.62
N PRO A 198 3.47 30.08 -29.71
CA PRO A 198 2.61 29.38 -28.77
C PRO A 198 2.05 30.37 -27.75
N THR A 199 0.76 30.71 -27.87
CA THR A 199 0.04 31.45 -26.84
C THR A 199 0.05 30.65 -25.53
N PRO A 200 0.53 31.20 -24.40
CA PRO A 200 0.50 30.50 -23.12
C PRO A 200 -0.96 30.25 -22.73
N LYS A 201 -1.30 28.97 -22.56
CA LYS A 201 -2.62 28.52 -22.15
C LYS A 201 -2.84 28.99 -20.70
N PRO A 202 -3.94 29.68 -20.36
CA PRO A 202 -4.22 30.05 -18.97
C PRO A 202 -4.21 28.79 -18.11
N GLY A 203 -3.32 28.74 -17.11
CA GLY A 203 -3.28 27.64 -16.14
C GLY A 203 -4.61 27.55 -15.40
N PRO A 204 -5.00 26.37 -14.88
CA PRO A 204 -6.22 26.24 -14.10
C PRO A 204 -6.14 27.17 -12.89
N THR A 205 -7.03 28.15 -12.83
CA THR A 205 -7.14 29.08 -11.71
C THR A 205 -7.51 28.31 -10.45
N LEU A 206 -6.54 28.12 -9.57
CA LEU A 206 -6.74 27.51 -8.26
C LEU A 206 -7.75 28.36 -7.47
N SER A 207 -8.75 27.70 -6.90
CA SER A 207 -9.69 28.36 -5.97
C SER A 207 -8.94 28.79 -4.69
N GLU A 208 -9.44 29.81 -3.99
CA GLU A 208 -8.84 30.31 -2.73
C GLU A 208 -8.55 29.18 -1.72
N GLU A 209 -9.45 28.19 -1.64
CA GLU A 209 -9.30 27.03 -0.75
C GLU A 209 -8.14 26.10 -1.15
N GLU A 210 -7.95 25.87 -2.46
CA GLU A 210 -6.84 25.08 -2.99
C GLU A 210 -5.51 25.77 -2.70
N LYS A 211 -5.47 27.10 -2.84
CA LYS A 211 -4.27 27.92 -2.60
C LYS A 211 -3.76 27.84 -1.16
N LYS A 212 -4.65 27.56 -0.20
CA LYS A 212 -4.32 27.33 1.22
C LYS A 212 -3.74 25.93 1.49
N LEU A 213 -4.00 24.97 0.60
CA LEU A 213 -3.52 23.58 0.69
C LEU A 213 -2.15 23.39 0.01
N VAL A 214 -1.81 24.20 -1.01
CA VAL A 214 -0.51 24.14 -1.72
C VAL A 214 0.71 24.09 -0.78
N PRO A 215 0.80 24.88 0.31
CA PRO A 215 1.95 24.77 1.23
C PRO A 215 2.10 23.39 1.86
N GLN A 216 1.00 22.66 2.11
CA GLN A 216 1.05 21.31 2.66
C GLN A 216 1.56 20.29 1.63
N CYS A 217 1.42 20.55 0.33
CA CYS A 217 1.97 19.71 -0.74
C CYS A 217 3.50 19.72 -0.78
N SER A 218 4.14 20.83 -0.37
CA SER A 218 5.60 21.04 -0.44
C SER A 218 6.31 21.08 0.91
N SER A 219 5.59 21.14 2.04
CA SER A 219 6.19 21.26 3.38
C SER A 219 6.76 19.94 3.92
N THR A 220 7.79 19.41 3.26
CA THR A 220 8.96 18.71 3.84
C THR A 220 9.93 18.41 2.69
N GLN A 221 10.95 19.25 2.56
CA GLN A 221 12.22 18.96 1.87
C GLN A 221 13.37 19.40 2.78
#